data_AF-A0A7J5X5G8-F1
#
_entry.id   AF-A0A7J5X5G8-F1
#
_cell.length_a   1.000
_cell.length_b   1.000
_cell.length_c   1.000
_cell.angle_alpha   90.00
_cell.angle_beta   90.00
_cell.angle_gamma   90.00
#
_symmetry.space_group_name_H-M   'P 1'
#
loop_
_entity.id
_entity.type
_entity.pdbx_description
1 polymer ?
#
loop_
_entity_poly.entity_id
_entity_poly.type
_entity_poly.pdbx_seq_one_letter_code
_entity_poly.pdbx_strand_id
1 'polypeptide(L)'
;MSTDAEMAREGSERRGPQPMNPPKYDKIEDMAMMTHLNEASVLYNLKERYAAWMIYTYSGLFCATVNPYKWLPVGKKRMEAPPHIFSVSDNAYQFMATDRENQSVLITDEQMKSFPDSFLTWILGVTEDQIIAANPLLEAYGNAKTVRNDNSSRFVKLALLTTNPYDFPMCSMGKITVASIDDKVELEATDNAIDILGFTNEEKMSIQMTGAVLHHGNMKFKQKQREEQAEPDGTEDADKVAYLLGLNSADMLKALCYPRGKEAAE
;
A
#
# COMPACT_ATOMS: atom_id res chain seq x y z
N MET A 1 -9.42 30.68 0.51
CA MET A 1 -9.28 30.53 1.98
C MET A 1 -10.67 30.61 2.62
N SER A 2 -11.61 29.85 2.09
CA SER A 2 -13.05 30.02 2.28
C SER A 2 -13.67 28.66 2.62
N THR A 3 -14.81 28.70 3.30
CA THR A 3 -15.67 27.58 3.79
C THR A 3 -15.21 26.82 5.05
N ASP A 4 -14.00 26.29 5.16
CA ASP A 4 -13.66 25.42 6.31
C ASP A 4 -13.43 26.18 7.63
N ALA A 5 -12.84 27.37 7.56
CA ALA A 5 -12.60 28.21 8.73
C ALA A 5 -13.89 28.84 9.29
N GLU A 6 -14.95 28.92 8.48
CA GLU A 6 -16.24 29.50 8.85
C GLU A 6 -17.12 28.45 9.52
N MET A 7 -17.13 27.21 9.01
CA MET A 7 -17.78 26.06 9.69
C MET A 7 -17.12 25.74 11.05
N ALA A 8 -15.80 25.88 11.16
CA ALA A 8 -15.09 25.69 12.43
C ALA A 8 -15.46 26.77 13.47
N ARG A 9 -15.76 28.00 13.03
CA ARG A 9 -16.20 29.10 13.91
C ARG A 9 -17.65 28.91 14.38
N GLU A 10 -18.57 28.56 13.48
CA GLU A 10 -19.98 28.28 13.82
C GLU A 10 -20.14 27.05 14.76
N GLY A 11 -19.26 26.04 14.63
CA GLY A 11 -19.22 24.90 15.54
C GLY A 11 -18.73 25.24 16.95
N SER A 12 -17.90 26.27 17.10
CA SER A 12 -17.33 26.69 18.39
C SER A 12 -18.32 27.49 19.25
N GLU A 13 -19.20 28.29 18.63
CA GLU A 13 -20.16 29.14 19.35
C GLU A 13 -21.34 28.35 19.94
N ARG A 14 -21.63 27.14 19.42
CA ARG A 14 -22.69 26.25 19.93
C ARG A 14 -22.24 25.32 21.06
N ARG A 15 -20.93 25.09 21.22
CA ARG A 15 -20.40 24.19 22.25
C ARG A 15 -19.87 25.02 23.42
N GLY A 16 -20.70 25.13 24.46
CA GLY A 16 -20.30 25.77 25.72
C GLY A 16 -19.06 25.11 26.36
N PRO A 17 -18.52 25.72 27.43
CA PRO A 17 -17.32 25.21 28.11
C PRO A 17 -17.50 23.75 28.54
N GLN A 18 -16.57 22.88 28.15
CA GLN A 18 -16.58 21.48 28.52
C GLN A 18 -15.98 21.28 29.93
N PRO A 19 -16.52 20.36 30.74
CA PRO A 19 -15.98 20.09 32.07
C PRO A 19 -14.58 19.49 32.00
N MET A 20 -13.65 20.01 32.80
CA MET A 20 -12.26 19.54 32.86
C MET A 20 -12.13 18.41 33.89
N ASN A 21 -11.44 17.33 33.51
CA ASN A 21 -11.13 16.26 34.45
C ASN A 21 -10.17 16.75 35.55
N PRO A 22 -10.31 16.26 36.80
CA PRO A 22 -9.34 16.55 37.86
C PRO A 22 -7.91 16.11 37.48
N PRO A 23 -6.85 16.76 38.00
CA PRO A 23 -5.45 16.44 37.66
C PRO A 23 -5.00 15.00 37.94
N LYS A 24 -5.76 14.25 38.76
CA LYS A 24 -5.51 12.82 39.00
C LYS A 24 -5.63 11.96 37.73
N TYR A 25 -6.27 12.48 36.68
CA TYR A 25 -6.44 11.82 35.38
C TYR A 25 -5.38 12.23 34.35
N ASP A 26 -4.37 13.01 34.75
CA ASP A 26 -3.31 13.43 33.84
C ASP A 26 -2.53 12.22 33.32
N LYS A 27 -2.41 12.13 31.99
CA LYS A 27 -1.72 11.04 31.28
C LYS A 27 -2.26 9.66 31.64
N ILE A 28 -3.55 9.53 31.91
CA ILE A 28 -4.15 8.24 32.23
C ILE A 28 -3.94 7.23 31.09
N GLU A 29 -3.69 5.98 31.47
CA GLU A 29 -3.45 4.87 30.55
C GLU A 29 -4.70 4.44 29.80
N ASP A 30 -5.85 4.42 30.49
CA ASP A 30 -7.16 4.13 29.90
C ASP A 30 -8.10 5.33 30.02
N MET A 31 -8.43 5.90 28.87
CA MET A 31 -9.32 7.06 28.76
C MET A 31 -10.76 6.74 29.17
N ALA A 32 -11.18 5.47 29.14
CA ALA A 32 -12.51 5.06 29.61
C ALA A 32 -12.68 5.23 31.14
N MET A 33 -11.58 5.38 31.88
CA MET A 33 -11.60 5.60 33.33
C MET A 33 -11.78 7.08 33.72
N MET A 34 -11.78 8.02 32.77
CA MET A 34 -12.00 9.44 33.03
C MET A 34 -13.42 9.70 33.54
N THR A 35 -13.58 10.70 34.41
CA THR A 35 -14.91 11.10 34.91
C THR A 35 -15.72 11.83 33.84
N HIS A 36 -15.06 12.70 33.08
CA HIS A 36 -15.67 13.46 31.99
C HIS A 36 -15.12 12.97 30.67
N LEU A 37 -15.92 12.20 29.94
CA LEU A 37 -15.59 11.74 28.60
C LEU A 37 -16.08 12.76 27.58
N ASN A 38 -15.22 13.72 27.25
CA ASN A 38 -15.47 14.73 26.22
C ASN A 38 -14.27 14.86 25.28
N GLU A 39 -14.53 15.44 24.11
CA GLU A 39 -13.52 15.60 23.05
C GLU A 39 -12.28 16.35 23.56
N ALA A 40 -12.47 17.41 24.36
CA ALA A 40 -11.36 18.18 24.92
C ALA A 40 -10.48 17.35 25.87
N SER A 41 -11.07 16.48 26.69
CA SER A 41 -10.35 15.63 27.65
C SER A 41 -9.55 14.54 26.94
N VAL A 42 -10.14 13.89 25.93
CA VAL A 42 -9.45 12.90 25.11
C VAL A 42 -8.27 13.54 24.39
N LEU A 43 -8.50 14.68 23.74
CA LEU A 43 -7.46 15.43 23.03
C LEU A 43 -6.33 15.87 23.97
N TYR A 44 -6.67 16.39 25.15
CA TYR A 44 -5.70 16.81 26.15
C TYR A 44 -4.84 15.64 26.63
N ASN A 45 -5.46 14.50 26.97
CA ASN A 45 -4.73 13.32 27.43
C ASN A 45 -3.77 12.78 26.36
N LEU A 46 -4.24 12.63 25.12
CA LEU A 46 -3.40 12.19 23.99
C LEU A 46 -2.23 13.15 23.73
N LYS A 47 -2.48 14.46 23.78
CA LYS A 47 -1.46 15.49 23.59
C LYS A 47 -0.37 15.42 24.67
N GLU A 48 -0.75 15.36 25.95
CA GLU A 48 0.19 15.31 27.07
C GLU A 48 0.99 14.00 27.11
N ARG A 49 0.37 12.88 26.72
CA ARG A 49 1.04 11.59 26.58
C ARG A 49 2.01 11.58 25.41
N TYR A 50 1.60 12.10 24.26
CA TYR A 50 2.45 12.25 23.08
C TYR A 50 3.67 13.14 23.36
N ALA A 51 3.49 14.27 24.05
CA ALA A 51 4.58 15.16 24.47
C ALA A 51 5.58 14.47 25.42
N ALA A 52 5.14 13.43 26.13
CA ALA A 52 5.96 12.59 26.99
C ALA A 52 6.45 11.29 26.30
N TRP A 53 6.35 11.20 24.97
CA TRP A 53 6.74 10.04 24.16
C TRP A 53 5.97 8.75 24.46
N MET A 54 4.77 8.86 25.03
CA MET A 54 3.86 7.74 25.25
C MET A 54 2.84 7.67 24.11
N ILE A 55 3.15 6.89 23.08
CA ILE A 55 2.36 6.85 21.84
C ILE A 55 1.10 5.99 21.92
N TYR A 56 1.03 5.07 22.87
CA TYR A 56 -0.08 4.15 23.07
C TYR A 56 -0.95 4.59 24.26
N THR A 57 -2.26 4.56 24.08
CA THR A 57 -3.25 4.86 25.12
C THR A 57 -4.48 3.98 24.94
N TYR A 58 -4.98 3.34 25.99
CA TYR A 58 -6.23 2.59 25.92
C TYR A 58 -7.44 3.54 25.89
N SER A 59 -8.51 3.08 25.25
CA SER A 59 -9.83 3.70 25.24
C SER A 59 -10.86 2.59 25.42
N GLY A 60 -10.92 2.04 26.64
CA GLY A 60 -11.70 0.86 26.96
C GLY A 60 -11.14 -0.38 26.26
N LEU A 61 -11.91 -0.96 25.34
CA LEU A 61 -11.53 -2.17 24.60
C LEU A 61 -10.52 -1.91 23.46
N PHE A 62 -10.29 -0.65 23.10
CA PHE A 62 -9.44 -0.27 21.99
C PHE A 62 -8.10 0.30 22.46
N CYS A 63 -7.08 0.23 21.60
CA CYS A 63 -5.82 0.92 21.80
C CYS A 63 -5.64 2.01 20.74
N ALA A 64 -5.59 3.27 21.18
CA ALA A 64 -5.28 4.41 20.34
C ALA A 64 -3.76 4.60 20.26
N THR A 65 -3.25 4.79 19.05
CA THR A 65 -1.82 5.02 18.78
C THR A 65 -1.63 6.33 18.04
N VAL A 66 -0.67 7.16 18.49
CA VAL A 66 -0.28 8.41 17.82
C VAL A 66 1.10 8.24 17.21
N ASN A 67 1.24 8.48 15.90
CA ASN A 67 2.50 8.28 15.18
C ASN A 67 3.63 9.18 15.73
N PRO A 68 4.78 8.62 16.20
CA PRO A 68 5.91 9.39 16.72
C PRO A 68 6.75 10.09 15.64
N TYR A 69 6.58 9.74 14.36
CA TYR A 69 7.43 10.15 13.22
C TYR A 69 8.93 9.93 13.44
N LYS A 70 9.29 9.07 14.40
CA LYS A 70 10.64 8.78 14.84
C LYS A 70 10.70 7.36 15.37
N TRP A 71 11.85 6.72 15.18
CA TRP A 71 12.13 5.40 15.75
C TRP A 71 12.18 5.49 17.28
N LEU A 72 11.33 4.72 17.95
CA LEU A 72 11.32 4.58 19.40
C LEU A 72 11.83 3.17 19.77
N PRO A 73 12.74 3.05 20.76
CA PRO A 73 13.10 1.75 21.33
C PRO A 73 11.94 1.27 22.23
N VAL A 74 10.86 0.80 21.61
CA VAL A 74 9.74 0.21 22.33
C VAL A 74 10.20 -1.14 22.91
N GLY A 75 10.33 -1.19 24.24
CA GLY A 75 10.89 -2.33 24.95
C GLY A 75 10.08 -3.63 24.78
N LYS A 76 10.76 -4.77 24.93
CA LYS A 76 10.14 -6.11 24.84
C LYS A 76 9.08 -6.35 25.92
N LYS A 77 8.12 -7.23 25.57
CA LYS A 77 7.07 -7.86 26.40
C LYS A 77 7.13 -7.45 27.87
N ARG A 78 6.19 -6.61 28.28
CA ARG A 78 5.85 -6.47 29.69
C ARG A 78 4.48 -7.12 29.88
N MET A 79 4.44 -8.21 30.64
CA MET A 79 3.22 -9.00 30.89
C MET A 79 2.19 -8.23 31.75
N GLU A 80 2.60 -7.17 32.43
CA GLU A 80 1.73 -6.26 33.16
C GLU A 80 2.32 -4.85 33.03
N ALA A 81 1.83 -4.07 32.06
CA ALA A 81 2.42 -2.77 31.76
C ALA A 81 1.54 -1.86 30.91
N PRO A 82 1.89 -0.55 30.90
CA PRO A 82 1.25 0.53 30.16
C PRO A 82 0.76 0.14 28.77
N PRO A 83 -0.25 0.87 28.25
CA PRO A 83 -0.85 0.60 26.96
C PRO A 83 0.22 0.32 25.91
N HIS A 84 0.12 -0.83 25.28
CA HIS A 84 1.07 -1.25 24.27
C HIS A 84 0.40 -2.19 23.28
N ILE A 85 0.94 -2.22 22.08
CA ILE A 85 0.37 -3.04 21.02
C ILE A 85 0.61 -4.55 21.26
N PHE A 86 1.78 -4.90 21.79
CA PHE A 86 2.09 -6.26 22.26
C PHE A 86 1.15 -6.79 23.34
N SER A 87 0.54 -5.95 24.18
CA SER A 87 -0.43 -6.44 25.17
C SER A 87 -1.80 -6.71 24.54
N VAL A 88 -2.24 -5.92 23.55
CA VAL A 88 -3.46 -6.22 22.77
C VAL A 88 -3.31 -7.58 22.08
N SER A 89 -2.15 -7.78 21.46
CA SER A 89 -1.68 -9.03 20.87
C SER A 89 -1.71 -10.20 21.86
N ASP A 90 -0.98 -10.11 22.98
CA ASP A 90 -0.87 -11.20 23.95
C ASP A 90 -2.24 -11.56 24.55
N ASN A 91 -3.09 -10.56 24.83
CA ASN A 91 -4.47 -10.77 25.27
C ASN A 91 -5.29 -11.55 24.23
N ALA A 92 -5.21 -11.20 22.95
CA ALA A 92 -5.89 -11.96 21.90
C ALA A 92 -5.41 -13.43 21.84
N TYR A 93 -4.10 -13.67 21.97
CA TYR A 93 -3.57 -15.03 22.02
C TYR A 93 -4.06 -15.81 23.25
N GLN A 94 -4.08 -15.17 24.43
CA GLN A 94 -4.57 -15.78 25.66
C GLN A 94 -6.07 -16.11 25.59
N PHE A 95 -6.90 -15.22 25.03
CA PHE A 95 -8.33 -15.48 24.82
C PHE A 95 -8.55 -16.59 23.79
N MET A 96 -7.78 -16.62 22.71
CA MET A 96 -7.83 -17.72 21.74
C MET A 96 -7.52 -19.08 22.39
N ALA A 97 -6.49 -19.14 23.24
CA ALA A 97 -6.08 -20.37 23.92
C ALA A 97 -7.08 -20.82 25.01
N THR A 98 -7.69 -19.87 25.71
CA THR A 98 -8.60 -20.12 26.83
C THR A 98 -10.02 -20.44 26.34
N ASP A 99 -10.57 -19.59 25.49
CA ASP A 99 -11.96 -19.65 25.04
C ASP A 99 -12.12 -20.55 23.81
N ARG A 100 -11.01 -20.92 23.16
CA ARG A 100 -10.95 -21.72 21.91
C ARG A 100 -11.73 -21.10 20.75
N GLU A 101 -11.82 -19.76 20.74
CA GLU A 101 -12.42 -18.99 19.65
C GLU A 101 -11.35 -18.23 18.87
N ASN A 102 -11.52 -18.19 17.54
CA ASN A 102 -10.63 -17.45 16.65
C ASN A 102 -10.72 -15.95 16.96
N GLN A 103 -9.56 -15.31 17.13
CA GLN A 103 -9.47 -13.87 17.39
C GLN A 103 -9.05 -13.11 16.13
N SER A 104 -9.49 -11.87 16.01
CA SER A 104 -9.05 -10.95 14.97
C SER A 104 -8.65 -9.61 15.58
N VAL A 105 -7.55 -9.04 15.09
CA VAL A 105 -7.09 -7.71 15.47
C VAL A 105 -7.36 -6.78 14.30
N LEU A 106 -8.29 -5.85 14.47
CA LEU A 106 -8.60 -4.85 13.46
C LEU A 106 -7.74 -3.60 13.70
N ILE A 107 -6.98 -3.22 12.67
CA ILE A 107 -6.18 -2.00 12.66
C ILE A 107 -6.84 -1.00 11.71
N THR A 108 -7.25 0.14 12.26
CA THR A 108 -7.80 1.26 11.48
C THR A 108 -6.77 2.38 11.44
N ASP A 109 -6.11 2.57 10.30
CA ASP A 109 -5.22 3.71 10.02
C ASP A 109 -5.58 4.26 8.64
N GLU A 110 -5.72 5.58 8.53
CA GLU A 110 -5.96 6.24 7.24
C GLU A 110 -4.75 6.15 6.31
N GLN A 111 -3.54 5.92 6.84
CA GLN A 111 -2.30 5.91 6.06
C GLN A 111 -1.39 4.69 6.29
N MET A 112 -1.75 3.75 7.16
CA MET A 112 -0.94 2.57 7.59
C MET A 112 0.52 2.86 8.04
N LYS A 113 0.92 4.12 8.23
CA LYS A 113 2.32 4.52 8.52
C LYS A 113 2.74 4.38 9.99
N SER A 114 1.83 3.96 10.86
CA SER A 114 1.98 4.17 12.30
C SER A 114 2.49 2.95 13.08
N PHE A 115 2.77 1.83 12.41
CA PHE A 115 3.10 0.56 13.08
C PHE A 115 4.54 0.09 12.83
N PRO A 116 5.22 -0.45 13.85
CA PRO A 116 6.54 -1.05 13.67
C PRO A 116 6.44 -2.44 13.01
N ASP A 117 7.39 -2.76 12.13
CA ASP A 117 7.45 -4.03 11.36
C ASP A 117 7.38 -5.29 12.26
N SER A 118 8.01 -5.22 13.43
CA SER A 118 7.96 -6.27 14.47
C SER A 118 6.55 -6.62 14.96
N PHE A 119 5.60 -5.68 14.88
CA PHE A 119 4.21 -5.93 15.28
C PHE A 119 3.42 -6.64 14.17
N LEU A 120 3.62 -6.22 12.91
CA LEU A 120 3.02 -6.89 11.75
C LEU A 120 3.49 -8.36 11.69
N THR A 121 4.76 -8.60 12.02
CA THR A 121 5.39 -9.94 12.06
C THR A 121 4.66 -10.87 13.02
N TRP A 122 4.32 -10.34 14.18
CA TRP A 122 3.68 -11.12 15.23
C TRP A 122 2.22 -11.45 14.93
N ILE A 123 1.47 -10.53 14.30
CA ILE A 123 0.04 -10.74 13.96
C ILE A 123 -0.13 -11.63 12.73
N LEU A 124 0.65 -11.39 11.68
CA LEU A 124 0.45 -12.03 10.38
C LEU A 124 1.10 -13.43 10.32
N GLY A 125 1.90 -13.81 11.32
CA GLY A 125 2.58 -15.11 11.35
C GLY A 125 3.62 -15.29 10.24
N VAL A 126 3.98 -14.20 9.57
CA VAL A 126 5.03 -14.12 8.55
C VAL A 126 6.31 -13.59 9.20
N THR A 127 7.46 -13.87 8.60
CA THR A 127 8.75 -13.39 9.11
C THR A 127 8.89 -11.88 8.96
N GLU A 128 9.71 -11.25 9.82
CA GLU A 128 10.01 -9.81 9.75
C GLU A 128 10.56 -9.44 8.36
N ASP A 129 11.39 -10.33 7.81
CA ASP A 129 11.94 -10.21 6.47
C ASP A 129 10.85 -10.21 5.38
N GLN A 130 9.81 -11.02 5.51
CA GLN A 130 8.69 -11.06 4.54
C GLN A 130 7.84 -9.78 4.57
N ILE A 131 7.63 -9.17 5.75
CA ILE A 131 6.88 -7.92 5.84
C ILE A 131 7.68 -6.77 5.26
N ILE A 132 8.96 -6.69 5.62
CA ILE A 132 9.85 -5.66 5.09
C ILE A 132 9.97 -5.81 3.57
N ALA A 133 10.04 -7.05 3.06
CA ALA A 133 10.07 -7.35 1.63
C ALA A 133 8.76 -7.02 0.89
N ALA A 134 7.61 -7.07 1.55
CA ALA A 134 6.33 -6.78 0.90
C ALA A 134 6.21 -5.32 0.47
N ASN A 135 6.80 -4.38 1.21
CA ASN A 135 6.68 -2.95 0.94
C ASN A 135 7.32 -2.53 -0.40
N PRO A 136 8.59 -2.85 -0.71
CA PRO A 136 9.17 -2.57 -2.03
C PRO A 136 8.35 -3.12 -3.18
N LEU A 137 7.78 -4.32 -3.03
CA LEU A 137 6.96 -4.94 -4.08
C LEU A 137 5.64 -4.17 -4.29
N LEU A 138 4.94 -3.81 -3.21
CA LEU A 138 3.72 -3.02 -3.28
C LEU A 138 3.97 -1.59 -3.77
N GLU A 139 5.10 -0.99 -3.41
CA GLU A 139 5.50 0.32 -3.91
C GLU A 139 5.87 0.26 -5.39
N ALA A 140 6.57 -0.78 -5.85
CA ALA A 140 6.93 -0.95 -7.26
C ALA A 140 5.70 -1.12 -8.17
N TYR A 141 4.62 -1.76 -7.71
CA TYR A 141 3.38 -1.92 -8.47
C TYR A 141 2.33 -0.82 -8.21
N GLY A 142 2.37 -0.18 -7.04
CA GLY A 142 1.38 0.79 -6.58
C GLY A 142 1.78 2.26 -6.74
N ASN A 143 3.08 2.57 -6.81
CA ASN A 143 3.61 3.93 -6.96
C ASN A 143 4.32 4.10 -8.30
N ALA A 144 3.85 5.03 -9.14
CA ALA A 144 4.36 5.20 -10.50
C ALA A 144 5.35 6.38 -10.64
N LYS A 145 6.63 6.06 -10.90
CA LYS A 145 7.54 6.82 -11.79
C LYS A 145 8.87 6.09 -11.97
N THR A 146 9.32 5.90 -13.21
CA THR A 146 10.55 5.14 -13.51
C THR A 146 11.36 5.74 -14.68
N VAL A 147 12.70 5.69 -14.58
CA VAL A 147 13.65 4.86 -15.36
C VAL A 147 15.07 5.48 -15.38
N ARG A 148 16.07 4.68 -14.97
CA ARG A 148 17.27 4.31 -15.79
C ARG A 148 17.96 3.04 -15.27
N ASN A 149 18.30 2.08 -16.14
CA ASN A 149 19.26 1.02 -15.83
C ASN A 149 20.02 0.54 -17.09
N ASP A 150 21.35 0.47 -16.99
CA ASP A 150 22.26 -0.06 -18.03
C ASP A 150 22.71 -1.51 -17.74
N ASN A 151 22.23 -2.15 -16.65
CA ASN A 151 22.63 -3.49 -16.21
C ASN A 151 21.46 -4.47 -15.91
N SER A 152 20.19 -4.13 -16.20
CA SER A 152 19.00 -5.01 -16.01
C SER A 152 18.85 -6.10 -17.09
N SER A 153 19.96 -6.72 -17.49
CA SER A 153 20.08 -7.56 -18.69
C SER A 153 19.13 -8.76 -18.75
N ARG A 154 18.61 -9.27 -17.62
CA ARG A 154 17.75 -10.46 -17.62
C ARG A 154 16.27 -10.12 -17.74
N PHE A 155 15.77 -9.18 -16.93
CA PHE A 155 14.35 -8.80 -16.97
C PHE A 155 13.98 -8.10 -18.29
N VAL A 156 14.81 -7.13 -18.73
CA VAL A 156 14.60 -6.40 -19.99
C VAL A 156 14.61 -7.36 -21.18
N LYS A 157 15.49 -8.35 -21.16
CA LYS A 157 15.60 -9.35 -22.24
C LYS A 157 14.46 -10.36 -22.23
N LEU A 158 13.97 -10.75 -21.05
CA LEU A 158 12.83 -11.65 -20.90
C LEU A 158 11.50 -10.97 -21.29
N ALA A 159 11.34 -9.69 -20.93
CA ALA A 159 10.17 -8.88 -21.27
C ALA A 159 10.23 -8.21 -22.66
N LEU A 160 11.29 -8.49 -23.44
CA LEU A 160 11.54 -7.91 -24.79
C LEU A 160 11.52 -6.36 -24.80
N LEU A 161 11.95 -5.73 -23.71
CA LEU A 161 11.95 -4.27 -23.56
C LEU A 161 13.25 -3.66 -24.09
N THR A 162 13.20 -2.37 -24.42
CA THR A 162 14.39 -1.55 -24.66
C THR A 162 14.78 -0.81 -23.38
N THR A 163 16.03 -0.34 -23.29
CA THR A 163 16.50 0.46 -22.15
C THR A 163 16.08 1.93 -22.25
N ASN A 164 15.49 2.35 -23.38
CA ASN A 164 15.07 3.72 -23.61
C ASN A 164 13.59 3.89 -23.23
N PRO A 165 13.27 4.65 -22.16
CA PRO A 165 11.88 4.84 -21.73
C PRO A 165 11.02 5.58 -22.78
N TYR A 166 11.63 6.37 -23.67
CA TYR A 166 10.90 7.06 -24.74
C TYR A 166 10.34 6.13 -25.82
N ASP A 167 10.77 4.86 -25.84
CA ASP A 167 10.19 3.86 -26.74
C ASP A 167 8.81 3.40 -26.26
N PHE A 168 8.37 3.82 -25.06
CA PHE A 168 7.09 3.45 -24.45
C PHE A 168 6.28 4.69 -24.06
N PRO A 169 5.39 5.19 -24.95
CA PRO A 169 4.62 6.41 -24.73
C PRO A 169 3.81 6.40 -23.44
N MET A 170 3.28 5.24 -23.02
CA MET A 170 2.49 5.11 -21.79
C MET A 170 3.24 5.54 -20.52
N CYS A 171 4.57 5.39 -20.50
CA CYS A 171 5.41 5.74 -19.36
C CYS A 171 6.23 7.03 -19.56
N SER A 172 6.30 7.54 -20.80
CA SER A 172 7.17 8.67 -21.16
C SER A 172 6.44 10.01 -21.32
N MET A 173 5.12 10.07 -21.08
CA MET A 173 4.34 11.33 -21.17
C MET A 173 4.67 12.35 -20.07
N GLY A 174 5.30 11.91 -18.98
CA GLY A 174 5.58 12.73 -17.79
C GLY A 174 7.07 12.95 -17.54
N LYS A 175 7.46 13.01 -16.25
CA LYS A 175 8.88 12.97 -15.87
C LYS A 175 9.33 11.52 -15.77
N ILE A 176 10.40 11.20 -16.50
CA ILE A 176 11.05 9.89 -16.50
C ILE A 176 12.08 9.72 -15.38
N THR A 177 12.54 10.79 -14.73
CA THR A 177 13.54 10.69 -13.65
C THR A 177 13.13 11.47 -12.41
N VAL A 178 13.45 10.95 -11.23
CA VAL A 178 13.27 11.61 -9.94
C VAL A 178 14.63 11.71 -9.24
N ALA A 179 15.05 12.92 -8.86
CA ALA A 179 16.39 13.17 -8.35
C ALA A 179 16.70 12.50 -7.00
N SER A 180 15.68 12.04 -6.27
CA SER A 180 15.80 11.42 -4.94
C SER A 180 15.68 9.89 -4.96
N ILE A 181 15.50 9.27 -6.13
CA ILE A 181 15.25 7.83 -6.27
C ILE A 181 16.30 7.22 -7.18
N ASP A 182 16.89 6.09 -6.76
CA ASP A 182 17.79 5.28 -7.59
C ASP A 182 17.06 4.01 -8.02
N ASP A 183 16.48 4.04 -9.23
CA ASP A 183 15.71 2.93 -9.80
C ASP A 183 16.49 1.61 -9.87
N LYS A 184 17.83 1.66 -9.88
CA LYS A 184 18.66 0.44 -9.87
C LYS A 184 18.55 -0.27 -8.53
N VAL A 185 18.69 0.49 -7.44
CA VAL A 185 18.61 -0.04 -6.07
C VAL A 185 17.20 -0.55 -5.80
N GLU A 186 16.18 0.18 -6.26
CA GLU A 186 14.77 -0.23 -6.12
C GLU A 186 14.46 -1.53 -6.87
N LEU A 187 15.00 -1.71 -8.08
CA LEU A 187 14.78 -2.94 -8.84
C LEU A 187 15.46 -4.15 -8.17
N GLU A 188 16.69 -3.99 -7.66
CA GLU A 188 17.39 -5.03 -6.91
C GLU A 188 16.67 -5.35 -5.59
N ALA A 189 16.16 -4.34 -4.89
CA ALA A 189 15.34 -4.52 -3.69
C ALA A 189 14.04 -5.28 -3.99
N THR A 190 13.40 -4.99 -5.13
CA THR A 190 12.17 -5.68 -5.56
C THR A 190 12.44 -7.14 -5.93
N ASP A 191 13.52 -7.45 -6.66
CA ASP A 191 13.86 -8.85 -7.00
C ASP A 191 14.19 -9.67 -5.75
N ASN A 192 14.97 -9.10 -4.83
CA ASN A 192 15.25 -9.72 -3.53
C ASN A 192 13.97 -9.91 -2.70
N ALA A 193 13.06 -8.93 -2.72
CA ALA A 193 11.77 -9.03 -2.04
C ALA A 193 10.92 -10.21 -2.56
N ILE A 194 10.89 -10.40 -3.88
CA ILE A 194 10.15 -11.51 -4.51
C ILE A 194 10.72 -12.87 -4.08
N ASP A 195 12.05 -12.98 -3.96
CA ASP A 195 12.70 -14.20 -3.44
C ASP A 195 12.38 -14.43 -1.95
N ILE A 196 12.42 -13.39 -1.12
CA ILE A 196 12.12 -13.49 0.32
C ILE A 196 10.64 -13.86 0.56
N LEU A 197 9.74 -13.35 -0.28
CA LEU A 197 8.31 -13.69 -0.24
C LEU A 197 8.03 -15.11 -0.74
N GLY A 198 9.02 -15.80 -1.32
CA GLY A 198 8.92 -17.21 -1.69
C GLY A 198 8.23 -17.47 -3.02
N PHE A 199 8.19 -16.48 -3.92
CA PHE A 199 7.66 -16.67 -5.27
C PHE A 199 8.53 -17.65 -6.04
N THR A 200 7.89 -18.55 -6.76
CA THR A 200 8.55 -19.47 -7.68
C THR A 200 9.08 -18.74 -8.91
N ASN A 201 10.04 -19.34 -9.61
CA ASN A 201 10.55 -18.79 -10.87
C ASN A 201 9.47 -18.68 -11.96
N GLU A 202 8.44 -19.53 -11.89
CA GLU A 202 7.27 -19.49 -12.78
C GLU A 202 6.39 -18.27 -12.46
N GLU A 203 6.19 -17.96 -11.19
CA GLU A 203 5.47 -16.74 -10.77
C GLU A 203 6.30 -15.49 -11.05
N LYS A 204 7.64 -15.53 -10.94
CA LYS A 204 8.52 -14.46 -11.43
C LYS A 204 8.38 -14.24 -12.94
N MET A 205 8.12 -15.29 -13.72
CA MET A 205 7.79 -15.15 -15.15
C MET A 205 6.43 -14.46 -15.35
N SER A 206 5.45 -14.66 -14.46
CA SER A 206 4.16 -13.93 -14.55
C SER A 206 4.31 -12.41 -14.39
N ILE A 207 5.38 -11.94 -13.74
CA ILE A 207 5.72 -10.51 -13.65
C ILE A 207 6.14 -9.93 -15.02
N GLN A 208 6.51 -10.78 -16.00
CA GLN A 208 6.76 -10.36 -17.39
C GLN A 208 5.51 -9.81 -18.09
N MET A 209 4.32 -10.05 -17.53
CA MET A 209 3.06 -9.45 -17.99
C MET A 209 3.12 -7.92 -17.97
N THR A 210 3.92 -7.31 -17.07
CA THR A 210 4.15 -5.85 -17.07
C THR A 210 4.81 -5.39 -18.39
N GLY A 211 5.68 -6.20 -18.98
CA GLY A 211 6.26 -5.93 -20.30
C GLY A 211 5.21 -5.97 -21.42
N ALA A 212 4.25 -6.88 -21.34
CA ALA A 212 3.15 -6.96 -22.30
C ALA A 212 2.27 -5.69 -22.25
N VAL A 213 2.02 -5.13 -21.07
CA VAL A 213 1.30 -3.85 -20.92
C VAL A 213 2.04 -2.70 -21.59
N LEU A 214 3.38 -2.64 -21.46
CA LEU A 214 4.20 -1.62 -22.12
C LEU A 214 4.13 -1.73 -23.65
N HIS A 215 4.27 -2.95 -24.19
CA HIS A 215 4.17 -3.19 -25.64
C HIS A 215 2.75 -2.94 -26.17
N HIS A 216 1.71 -3.18 -25.37
CA HIS A 216 0.33 -2.81 -25.73
C HIS A 216 0.18 -1.32 -26.01
N GLY A 217 0.87 -0.47 -25.24
CA GLY A 217 0.89 0.98 -25.46
C GLY A 217 1.56 1.42 -26.76
N ASN A 218 2.36 0.54 -27.39
CA ASN A 218 3.06 0.79 -28.64
C ASN A 218 2.28 0.30 -29.87
N MET A 219 1.23 -0.51 -29.69
CA MET A 219 0.42 -1.02 -30.78
C MET A 219 -0.24 0.12 -31.55
N LYS A 220 -0.05 0.13 -32.87
CA LYS A 220 -0.61 1.15 -33.75
C LYS A 220 -1.77 0.58 -34.55
N PHE A 221 -2.79 1.43 -34.72
CA PHE A 221 -3.96 1.14 -35.52
C PHE A 221 -4.19 2.29 -36.48
N LYS A 222 -4.66 1.97 -37.69
CA LYS A 222 -5.04 2.95 -38.71
C LYS A 222 -6.48 2.74 -39.14
N GLN A 223 -7.07 3.78 -39.69
CA GLN A 223 -8.40 3.68 -40.29
C GLN A 223 -8.31 3.00 -41.65
N LYS A 224 -9.21 2.05 -41.90
CA LYS A 224 -9.35 1.40 -43.20
C LYS A 224 -9.87 2.40 -44.24
N GLN A 225 -9.29 2.43 -45.44
CA GLN A 225 -9.49 3.50 -46.43
C GLN A 225 -10.95 3.77 -46.87
N ARG A 226 -11.87 2.81 -46.68
CA ARG A 226 -13.25 2.88 -47.19
C ARG A 226 -14.30 2.52 -46.14
N GLU A 227 -13.89 2.27 -44.91
CA GLU A 227 -14.76 1.82 -43.81
C GLU A 227 -14.39 2.61 -42.55
N GLU A 228 -15.37 2.95 -41.71
CA GLU A 228 -15.13 3.52 -40.38
C GLU A 228 -14.69 2.44 -39.38
N GLN A 229 -13.71 1.63 -39.77
CA GLN A 229 -13.15 0.56 -38.96
C GLN A 229 -11.63 0.70 -38.83
N ALA A 230 -11.11 0.34 -37.66
CA ALA A 230 -9.68 0.27 -37.39
C ALA A 230 -9.08 -1.06 -37.87
N GLU A 231 -7.89 -0.99 -38.48
CA GLU A 231 -7.04 -2.13 -38.80
C GLU A 231 -5.65 -1.95 -38.17
N PRO A 232 -4.94 -3.04 -37.83
CA PRO A 232 -3.61 -2.93 -37.25
C PRO A 232 -2.61 -2.29 -38.24
N ASP A 233 -1.82 -1.35 -37.75
CA ASP A 233 -0.77 -0.68 -38.53
C ASP A 233 0.60 -1.28 -38.20
N GLY A 234 0.75 -2.56 -38.56
CA GLY A 234 1.91 -3.40 -38.23
C GLY A 234 1.59 -4.42 -37.13
N THR A 235 2.37 -5.50 -37.08
CA THR A 235 2.17 -6.60 -36.12
C THR A 235 3.32 -6.77 -35.14
N GLU A 236 4.44 -6.06 -35.30
CA GLU A 236 5.66 -6.29 -34.52
C GLU A 236 5.43 -6.22 -33.00
N ASP A 237 4.75 -5.18 -32.52
CA ASP A 237 4.44 -5.05 -31.09
C ASP A 237 3.32 -6.01 -30.65
N ALA A 238 2.38 -6.32 -31.55
CA ALA A 238 1.34 -7.32 -31.30
C ALA A 238 1.92 -8.74 -31.13
N ASP A 239 2.96 -9.07 -31.90
CA ASP A 239 3.67 -10.34 -31.83
C ASP A 239 4.46 -10.48 -30.52
N LYS A 240 5.10 -9.38 -30.06
CA LYS A 240 5.75 -9.33 -28.74
C LYS A 240 4.75 -9.51 -27.60
N VAL A 241 3.62 -8.80 -27.65
CA VAL A 241 2.54 -8.95 -26.66
C VAL A 241 2.01 -10.38 -26.65
N ALA A 242 1.68 -10.93 -27.81
CA ALA A 242 1.15 -12.28 -27.92
C ALA A 242 2.14 -13.34 -27.39
N TYR A 243 3.44 -13.17 -27.65
CA TYR A 243 4.48 -14.03 -27.10
C TYR A 243 4.53 -13.98 -25.57
N LEU A 244 4.49 -12.78 -24.97
CA LEU A 244 4.55 -12.59 -23.52
C LEU A 244 3.28 -13.10 -22.81
N LEU A 245 2.12 -13.00 -23.46
CA LEU A 245 0.83 -13.47 -22.92
C LEU A 245 0.54 -14.96 -23.23
N GLY A 246 1.38 -15.62 -24.04
CA GLY A 246 1.12 -16.99 -24.50
C GLY A 246 -0.09 -17.10 -25.43
N LEU A 247 -0.38 -16.05 -26.20
CA LEU A 247 -1.53 -15.96 -27.12
C LEU A 247 -1.09 -16.03 -28.59
N ASN A 248 -2.05 -16.23 -29.49
CA ASN A 248 -1.83 -16.06 -30.92
C ASN A 248 -2.06 -14.59 -31.32
N SER A 249 -1.08 -13.95 -31.96
CA SER A 249 -1.15 -12.53 -32.33
C SER A 249 -2.26 -12.23 -33.34
N ALA A 250 -2.52 -13.12 -34.29
CA ALA A 250 -3.58 -12.95 -35.28
C ALA A 250 -4.97 -13.01 -34.63
N ASP A 251 -5.18 -13.93 -33.69
CA ASP A 251 -6.44 -14.05 -32.96
C ASP A 251 -6.65 -12.86 -32.02
N MET A 252 -5.59 -12.40 -31.36
CA MET A 252 -5.62 -11.20 -30.52
C MET A 252 -5.98 -9.95 -31.32
N LEU A 253 -5.30 -9.69 -32.44
CA LEU A 253 -5.59 -8.54 -33.32
C LEU A 253 -6.99 -8.62 -33.91
N LYS A 254 -7.44 -9.82 -34.28
CA LYS A 254 -8.81 -10.03 -34.75
C LYS A 254 -9.82 -9.73 -33.66
N ALA A 255 -9.58 -10.15 -32.42
CA ALA A 255 -10.48 -9.85 -31.29
C ALA A 255 -10.53 -8.35 -30.98
N LEU A 256 -9.40 -7.62 -31.12
CA LEU A 256 -9.32 -6.18 -30.91
C LEU A 256 -10.03 -5.38 -32.01
N CYS A 257 -9.85 -5.74 -33.28
CA CYS A 257 -10.45 -5.02 -34.41
C CYS A 257 -11.88 -5.46 -34.74
N TYR A 258 -12.25 -6.69 -34.38
CA TYR A 258 -13.56 -7.30 -34.65
C TYR A 258 -14.13 -7.95 -33.37
N PRO A 259 -14.50 -7.14 -32.37
CA PRO A 259 -15.05 -7.66 -31.13
C PRO A 259 -16.36 -8.40 -31.41
N ARG A 260 -16.41 -9.68 -31.03
CA ARG A 260 -17.65 -10.47 -31.11
C ARG A 260 -18.45 -10.27 -29.83
N GLY A 261 -19.44 -9.39 -29.88
CA GLY A 261 -20.45 -9.30 -28.84
C GLY A 261 -21.28 -10.59 -28.84
N LYS A 262 -21.39 -11.25 -27.68
CA LYS A 262 -22.39 -12.30 -27.51
C LYS A 262 -23.67 -11.61 -27.06
N GLU A 263 -24.57 -11.35 -27.99
CA GLU A 263 -25.96 -11.07 -27.62
C GLU A 263 -26.54 -12.33 -26.98
N ALA A 264 -27.27 -12.16 -25.89
CA ALA A 264 -27.81 -13.28 -25.12
C ALA A 264 -28.65 -14.18 -26.04
N ALA A 265 -28.16 -15.40 -26.25
CA ALA A 265 -28.78 -16.58 -26.87
C ALA A 265 -30.20 -16.38 -27.48
N GLU A 266 -30.26 -16.44 -28.81
CA GLU A 266 -31.14 -17.42 -29.47
C GLU A 266 -30.40 -18.77 -29.56
#